data_AF-T1DGJ7-F1
#
_entry.id   AF-T1DGJ7-F1
#
_cell.length_a   1.000
_cell.length_b   1.000
_cell.length_c   1.000
_cell.angle_alpha   90.00
_cell.angle_beta   90.00
_cell.angle_gamma   90.00
#
_symmetry.space_group_name_H-M   'P 1'
#
loop_
_entity.id
_entity.type
_entity.pdbx_description
1 polymer ?
#
loop_
_entity_poly.entity_id
_entity_poly.type
_entity_poly.pdbx_seq_one_letter_code
_entity_poly.pdbx_strand_id
1 'polypeptide(L)'
;AAETQGAEGALSQIVDLVDSGTSRLSAIVQAFSAITAQMETVSQELGSVAAVSEENAAIVEEVTASAGALHSHFEQLYNISTADAKVAQAATVHVEEVEHQVGALTTASSILRMLASDISAVSAGHSRRSHFHDLLAAAREQAVRIGQIVSSVPPERLARSAYEKIQDPEDVQALSRLFDVSRASRFDPEKYRLPWDAQVDVPIAHVLDGLHDQWRATAYAGFFDMNGFFIAGDRATSSDLTGDAEVDRRQNRVKRLLEDDYALRICRVALSERGLVEPLRTDAATLWQFAEADAPSKFRISTYARDTGEVLAEVAVPV
;
A
#
# COMPACT_ATOMS: atom_id res chain seq x y z
N ALA A 1 -42.06 -88.78 -87.54
CA ALA A 1 -42.88 -88.20 -86.46
C ALA A 1 -42.07 -87.96 -85.18
N ALA A 2 -41.16 -88.87 -84.78
CA ALA A 2 -40.32 -88.67 -83.58
C ALA A 2 -39.15 -87.69 -83.75
N GLU A 3 -38.55 -87.59 -84.95
CA GLU A 3 -37.42 -86.67 -85.21
C GLU A 3 -37.84 -85.19 -85.28
N THR A 4 -39.06 -84.89 -85.73
CA THR A 4 -39.59 -83.52 -85.79
C THR A 4 -39.93 -82.95 -84.40
N GLN A 5 -40.35 -83.80 -83.45
CA GLN A 5 -40.69 -83.41 -82.08
C GLN A 5 -39.45 -83.10 -81.22
N GLY A 6 -38.31 -83.77 -81.49
CA GLY A 6 -37.02 -83.47 -80.85
C GLY A 6 -36.39 -82.16 -81.34
N ALA A 7 -36.59 -81.83 -82.63
CA ALA A 7 -36.13 -80.58 -83.21
C ALA A 7 -36.90 -79.35 -82.68
N GLU A 8 -38.22 -79.44 -82.52
CA GLU A 8 -39.04 -78.37 -81.91
C GLU A 8 -38.71 -78.12 -80.43
N GLY A 9 -38.46 -79.18 -79.65
CA GLY A 9 -38.06 -79.05 -78.24
C GLY A 9 -36.68 -78.40 -78.06
N ALA A 10 -35.71 -78.74 -78.91
CA ALA A 10 -34.39 -78.11 -78.91
C ALA A 10 -34.45 -76.64 -79.36
N LEU A 11 -35.27 -76.32 -80.36
CA LEU A 11 -35.53 -74.93 -80.79
C LEU A 11 -36.18 -74.09 -79.69
N SER A 12 -37.17 -74.64 -78.97
CA SER A 12 -37.80 -73.95 -77.83
C SER A 12 -36.79 -73.65 -76.72
N GLN A 13 -35.93 -74.62 -76.37
CA GLN A 13 -34.88 -74.41 -75.37
C GLN A 13 -33.85 -73.37 -75.81
N ILE A 14 -33.49 -73.33 -77.09
CA ILE A 14 -32.59 -72.30 -77.64
C ILE A 14 -33.24 -70.92 -77.55
N VAL A 15 -34.53 -70.80 -77.88
CA VAL A 15 -35.29 -69.54 -77.77
C VAL A 15 -35.35 -69.07 -76.31
N ASP A 16 -35.67 -69.95 -75.36
CA ASP A 16 -35.70 -69.62 -73.93
C ASP A 16 -34.31 -69.19 -73.41
N LEU A 17 -33.24 -69.83 -73.89
CA LEU A 17 -31.87 -69.47 -73.54
C LEU A 17 -31.49 -68.09 -74.10
N VAL A 18 -31.91 -67.80 -75.33
CA VAL A 18 -31.70 -66.50 -75.99
C VAL A 18 -32.47 -65.41 -75.24
N ASP A 19 -33.74 -65.64 -74.87
CA ASP A 19 -34.58 -64.69 -74.12
C ASP A 19 -34.07 -64.42 -72.70
N SER A 20 -33.60 -65.47 -72.01
CA SER A 20 -32.89 -65.32 -70.74
C SER A 20 -31.57 -64.56 -70.92
N GLY A 21 -30.83 -64.83 -72.00
CA GLY A 21 -29.59 -64.14 -72.35
C GLY A 21 -29.80 -62.65 -72.61
N THR A 22 -30.79 -62.28 -73.41
CA THR A 22 -31.17 -60.88 -73.68
C THR A 22 -31.68 -60.18 -72.44
N SER A 23 -32.47 -60.84 -71.59
CA SER A 23 -32.92 -60.27 -70.30
C SER A 23 -31.75 -59.98 -69.37
N ARG A 24 -30.78 -60.90 -69.25
CA ARG A 24 -29.56 -60.67 -68.46
C ARG A 24 -28.70 -59.55 -69.04
N LEU A 25 -28.55 -59.48 -70.35
CA LEU A 25 -27.83 -58.37 -71.02
C LEU A 25 -28.52 -57.03 -70.76
N SER A 26 -29.85 -56.98 -70.81
CA SER A 26 -30.62 -55.77 -70.48
C SER A 26 -30.39 -55.34 -69.03
N ALA A 27 -30.39 -56.29 -68.08
CA ALA A 27 -30.10 -55.99 -66.67
C ALA A 27 -28.66 -55.48 -66.47
N ILE A 28 -27.68 -56.06 -67.19
CA ILE A 28 -26.29 -55.59 -67.17
C ILE A 28 -26.18 -54.17 -67.72
N VAL A 29 -26.85 -53.86 -68.84
CA VAL A 29 -26.87 -52.51 -69.42
C VAL A 29 -27.47 -51.51 -68.43
N GLN A 30 -28.59 -51.84 -67.78
CA GLN A 30 -29.17 -50.98 -66.75
C GLN A 30 -28.24 -50.76 -65.56
N ALA A 31 -27.57 -51.82 -65.09
CA ALA A 31 -26.58 -51.71 -64.01
C ALA A 31 -25.40 -50.81 -64.40
N PHE A 32 -24.90 -50.92 -65.63
CA PHE A 32 -23.86 -50.02 -66.14
C PHE A 32 -24.34 -48.57 -66.21
N SER A 33 -25.54 -48.31 -66.72
CA SER A 33 -26.10 -46.95 -66.72
C SER A 33 -26.23 -46.37 -65.31
N ALA A 34 -26.65 -47.18 -64.32
CA ALA A 34 -26.71 -46.76 -62.93
C ALA A 34 -25.32 -46.44 -62.35
N ILE A 35 -24.32 -47.27 -62.65
CA ILE A 35 -22.91 -47.03 -62.26
C ILE A 35 -22.39 -45.74 -62.88
N THR A 36 -22.69 -45.46 -64.15
CA THR A 36 -22.26 -44.22 -64.82
C THR A 36 -22.88 -42.99 -64.15
N ALA A 37 -24.18 -43.02 -63.85
CA ALA A 37 -24.85 -41.93 -63.14
C ALA A 37 -24.28 -41.71 -61.73
N GLN A 38 -23.94 -42.81 -61.03
CA GLN A 38 -23.33 -42.74 -59.70
C GLN A 38 -21.90 -42.20 -59.76
N MET A 39 -21.10 -42.58 -60.77
CA MET A 39 -19.77 -42.01 -61.03
C MET A 39 -19.82 -40.51 -61.30
N GLU A 40 -20.83 -40.05 -62.04
CA GLU A 40 -21.02 -38.62 -62.32
C GLU A 40 -21.34 -37.84 -61.03
N THR A 41 -22.19 -38.41 -60.17
CA THR A 41 -22.51 -37.85 -58.85
C THR A 41 -21.25 -37.78 -57.96
N VAL A 42 -20.49 -38.87 -57.87
CA VAL A 42 -19.23 -38.91 -57.10
C VAL A 42 -18.22 -37.90 -57.62
N SER A 43 -18.11 -37.74 -58.95
CA SER A 43 -17.22 -36.74 -59.53
C SER A 43 -17.62 -35.31 -59.17
N GLN A 44 -18.92 -35.03 -59.10
CA GLN A 44 -19.44 -33.73 -58.70
C GLN A 44 -19.18 -33.47 -57.20
N GLU A 45 -19.41 -34.47 -56.35
CA GLU A 45 -19.10 -34.39 -54.91
C GLU A 45 -17.60 -34.18 -54.67
N LEU A 46 -16.72 -34.90 -55.39
CA LEU A 46 -15.27 -34.69 -55.32
C LEU A 46 -14.85 -33.28 -55.70
N GLY A 47 -15.50 -32.68 -56.70
CA GLY A 47 -15.28 -31.28 -57.07
C GLY A 47 -15.67 -30.31 -55.94
N SER A 48 -16.79 -30.56 -55.27
CA SER A 48 -17.21 -29.78 -54.10
C SER A 48 -16.24 -29.92 -52.93
N VAL A 49 -15.74 -31.13 -52.66
CA VAL A 49 -14.76 -31.38 -51.59
C VAL A 49 -13.44 -30.67 -51.87
N ALA A 50 -12.97 -30.67 -53.13
CA ALA A 50 -11.76 -29.95 -53.51
C ALA A 50 -11.90 -28.44 -53.28
N ALA A 51 -13.04 -27.84 -53.68
CA ALA A 51 -13.31 -26.42 -53.45
C ALA A 51 -13.33 -26.06 -51.96
N VAL A 52 -13.99 -26.87 -51.12
CA VAL A 52 -14.02 -26.67 -49.66
C VAL A 52 -12.62 -26.85 -49.06
N SER A 53 -11.80 -27.75 -49.60
CA SER A 53 -10.42 -27.94 -49.14
C SER A 53 -9.52 -26.75 -49.46
N GLU A 54 -9.70 -26.10 -50.61
CA GLU A 54 -8.98 -24.86 -50.97
C GLU A 54 -9.41 -23.69 -50.07
N GLU A 55 -10.71 -23.56 -49.80
CA GLU A 55 -11.24 -22.55 -48.87
C GLU A 55 -10.68 -22.75 -47.45
N ASN A 56 -10.67 -23.99 -46.95
CA ASN A 56 -10.09 -24.31 -45.65
C ASN A 56 -8.59 -24.00 -45.56
N ALA A 57 -7.83 -24.24 -46.65
CA ALA A 57 -6.41 -23.90 -46.68
C ALA A 57 -6.19 -22.39 -46.55
N ALA A 58 -7.00 -21.57 -47.24
CA ALA A 58 -6.94 -20.12 -47.13
C ALA A 58 -7.28 -19.63 -45.71
N ILE A 59 -8.29 -20.22 -45.06
CA ILE A 59 -8.65 -19.90 -43.67
C ILE A 59 -7.49 -20.23 -42.71
N VAL A 60 -6.82 -21.37 -42.90
CA VAL A 60 -5.68 -21.76 -42.05
C VAL A 60 -4.51 -20.78 -42.20
N GLU A 61 -4.24 -20.29 -43.41
CA GLU A 61 -3.23 -19.26 -43.63
C GLU A 61 -3.59 -17.95 -42.90
N GLU A 62 -4.85 -17.50 -42.98
CA GLU A 62 -5.32 -16.30 -42.29
C GLU A 62 -5.21 -16.44 -40.77
N VAL A 63 -5.63 -17.59 -40.21
CA VAL A 63 -5.51 -17.88 -38.77
C VAL A 63 -4.05 -17.88 -38.34
N THR A 64 -3.15 -18.44 -39.15
CA THR A 64 -1.71 -18.48 -38.85
C THR A 64 -1.11 -17.07 -38.85
N ALA A 65 -1.48 -16.23 -39.82
CA ALA A 65 -1.06 -14.84 -39.88
C ALA A 65 -1.58 -14.05 -38.67
N SER A 66 -2.84 -14.24 -38.30
CA SER A 66 -3.48 -13.61 -37.15
C SER A 66 -2.83 -14.03 -35.82
N ALA A 67 -2.49 -15.32 -35.67
CA ALA A 67 -1.76 -15.82 -34.51
C ALA A 67 -0.35 -15.20 -34.39
N GLY A 68 0.35 -15.01 -35.51
CA GLY A 68 1.63 -14.30 -35.56
C GLY A 68 1.50 -12.83 -35.13
N ALA A 69 0.47 -12.13 -35.61
CA ALA A 69 0.19 -10.76 -35.20
C ALA A 69 -0.15 -10.66 -33.70
N LEU A 70 -0.97 -11.57 -33.18
CA LEU A 70 -1.30 -11.63 -31.75
C LEU A 70 -0.06 -11.88 -30.89
N HIS A 71 0.84 -12.78 -31.30
CA HIS A 71 2.08 -13.01 -30.58
C HIS A 71 2.97 -11.75 -30.53
N SER A 72 3.08 -11.03 -31.65
CA SER A 72 3.79 -9.75 -31.69
C SER A 72 3.15 -8.69 -30.78
N HIS A 73 1.82 -8.64 -30.71
CA HIS A 73 1.11 -7.77 -29.77
C HIS A 73 1.38 -8.13 -28.30
N PHE A 74 1.45 -9.42 -27.95
CA PHE A 74 1.79 -9.83 -26.59
C PHE A 74 3.21 -9.40 -26.18
N GLU A 75 4.18 -9.53 -27.07
CA GLU A 75 5.55 -9.03 -26.85
C GLU A 75 5.58 -7.51 -26.65
N GLN A 76 4.81 -6.75 -27.43
CA GLN A 76 4.68 -5.30 -27.24
C GLN A 76 4.05 -4.95 -25.88
N LEU A 77 2.97 -5.63 -25.49
CA LEU A 77 2.30 -5.42 -24.20
C LEU A 77 3.23 -5.73 -23.02
N TYR A 78 4.03 -6.79 -23.12
CA TYR A 78 5.02 -7.13 -22.10
C TYR A 78 6.07 -6.01 -21.95
N ASN A 79 6.61 -5.51 -23.06
CA ASN A 79 7.58 -4.42 -23.04
C ASN A 79 6.99 -3.12 -22.46
N ILE A 80 5.74 -2.78 -22.81
CA ILE A 80 5.03 -1.63 -22.23
C ILE A 80 4.84 -1.81 -20.71
N SER A 81 4.38 -2.99 -20.27
CA SER A 81 4.17 -3.27 -18.85
C SER A 81 5.45 -3.11 -18.02
N THR A 82 6.60 -3.57 -18.53
CA THR A 82 7.88 -3.41 -17.84
C THR A 82 8.37 -1.96 -17.82
N ALA A 83 8.06 -1.17 -18.86
CA ALA A 83 8.35 0.26 -18.89
C ALA A 83 7.47 1.04 -17.90
N ASP A 84 6.17 0.73 -17.84
CA ASP A 84 5.23 1.33 -16.89
C ASP A 84 5.64 1.07 -15.44
N ALA A 85 6.09 -0.14 -15.12
CA ALA A 85 6.61 -0.47 -13.79
C ALA A 85 7.83 0.39 -13.41
N LYS A 86 8.73 0.68 -14.35
CA LYS A 86 9.89 1.56 -14.12
C LYS A 86 9.47 3.02 -13.93
N VAL A 87 8.50 3.50 -14.71
CA VAL A 87 7.95 4.85 -14.57
C VAL A 87 7.28 5.02 -13.21
N ALA A 88 6.49 4.04 -12.77
CA ALA A 88 5.87 4.04 -11.45
C ALA A 88 6.91 4.11 -10.34
N GLN A 89 7.99 3.32 -10.42
CA GLN A 89 9.07 3.36 -9.44
C GLN A 89 9.81 4.72 -9.41
N ALA A 90 10.10 5.30 -10.58
CA ALA A 90 10.72 6.62 -10.67
C ALA A 90 9.81 7.72 -10.11
N ALA A 91 8.49 7.63 -10.35
CA ALA A 91 7.52 8.55 -9.80
C ALA A 91 7.48 8.51 -8.27
N THR A 92 7.53 7.32 -7.64
CA THR A 92 7.61 7.19 -6.18
C THR A 92 8.84 7.89 -5.60
N VAL A 93 10.02 7.67 -6.19
CA VAL A 93 11.28 8.32 -5.75
C VAL A 93 11.19 9.84 -5.89
N HIS A 94 10.63 10.34 -6.98
CA HIS A 94 10.45 11.78 -7.16
C HIS A 94 9.46 12.39 -6.17
N VAL A 95 8.40 11.67 -5.77
CA VAL A 95 7.48 12.14 -4.72
C VAL A 95 8.21 12.29 -3.39
N GLU A 96 9.00 11.29 -2.98
CA GLU A 96 9.81 11.36 -1.75
C GLU A 96 10.79 12.54 -1.76
N GLU A 97 11.45 12.80 -2.91
CA GLU A 97 12.36 13.94 -3.06
C GLU A 97 11.63 15.29 -2.95
N VAL A 98 10.46 15.42 -3.58
CA VAL A 98 9.63 16.62 -3.51
C VAL A 98 9.15 16.86 -2.08
N GLU A 99 8.71 15.83 -1.36
CA GLU A 99 8.31 15.93 0.04
C GLU A 99 9.47 16.41 0.92
N HIS A 100 10.67 15.87 0.73
CA HIS A 100 11.87 16.34 1.43
C HIS A 100 12.18 17.82 1.14
N GLN A 101 12.10 18.25 -0.12
CA GLN A 101 12.32 19.65 -0.50
C GLN A 101 11.26 20.59 0.10
N VAL A 102 9.98 20.19 0.11
CA VAL A 102 8.89 20.95 0.74
C VAL A 102 9.11 21.07 2.25
N GLY A 103 9.54 19.99 2.91
CA GLY A 103 9.91 20.01 4.33
C GLY A 103 11.05 20.98 4.64
N ALA A 104 12.11 20.97 3.82
CA ALA A 104 13.24 21.89 3.94
C ALA A 104 12.81 23.35 3.74
N LEU A 105 12.02 23.63 2.69
CA LEU A 105 11.53 24.98 2.40
C LEU A 105 10.63 25.52 3.52
N THR A 106 9.78 24.67 4.09
CA THR A 106 8.89 25.11 5.18
C THR A 106 9.64 25.29 6.49
N THR A 107 10.70 24.51 6.74
CA THR A 107 11.65 24.77 7.83
C THR A 107 12.33 26.12 7.68
N ALA A 108 12.86 26.41 6.49
CA ALA A 108 13.47 27.69 6.19
C ALA A 108 12.46 28.85 6.36
N SER A 109 11.22 28.69 5.90
CA SER A 109 10.16 29.69 6.07
C SER A 109 9.83 29.94 7.54
N SER A 110 9.76 28.88 8.36
CA SER A 110 9.50 28.99 9.80
C SER A 110 10.63 29.73 10.52
N ILE A 111 11.89 29.41 10.19
CA ILE A 111 13.07 30.12 10.71
C ILE A 111 13.03 31.60 10.29
N LEU A 112 12.71 31.89 9.03
CA LEU A 112 12.59 33.27 8.53
C LEU A 112 11.49 34.05 9.26
N ARG A 113 10.34 33.43 9.55
CA ARG A 113 9.26 34.06 10.34
C ARG A 113 9.72 34.36 11.77
N MET A 114 10.43 33.44 12.42
CA MET A 114 11.00 33.69 13.74
C MET A 114 11.98 34.87 13.69
N LEU A 115 12.92 34.87 12.73
CA LEU A 115 13.88 35.96 12.53
C LEU A 115 13.19 37.30 12.27
N ALA A 116 12.13 37.33 11.46
CA ALA A 116 11.36 38.54 11.18
C ALA A 116 10.65 39.08 12.44
N SER A 117 10.11 38.18 13.28
CA SER A 117 9.54 38.54 14.58
C SER A 117 10.61 39.13 15.50
N ASP A 118 11.79 38.53 15.53
CA ASP A 118 12.91 38.98 16.37
C ASP A 118 13.43 40.34 15.95
N ILE A 119 13.60 40.58 14.65
CA ILE A 119 13.97 41.90 14.10
C ILE A 119 12.94 42.94 14.54
N SER A 120 11.65 42.62 14.44
CA SER A 120 10.57 43.53 14.85
C SER A 120 10.62 43.84 16.36
N ALA A 121 10.86 42.84 17.20
CA ALA A 121 10.96 42.99 18.66
C ALA A 121 12.20 43.79 19.09
N VAL A 122 13.35 43.58 18.44
CA VAL A 122 14.59 44.32 18.67
C VAL A 122 14.44 45.78 18.19
N SER A 123 13.87 46.00 17.01
CA SER A 123 13.59 47.34 16.47
C SER A 123 12.60 48.12 17.32
N ALA A 124 11.66 47.44 17.98
CA ALA A 124 10.74 48.05 18.93
C ALA A 124 11.36 48.31 20.31
N GLY A 125 12.59 47.83 20.59
CA GLY A 125 13.26 48.00 21.89
C GLY A 125 12.72 47.13 23.02
N HIS A 126 11.94 46.08 22.71
CA HIS A 126 11.20 45.30 23.72
C HIS A 126 11.91 44.03 24.22
N SER A 127 12.91 43.48 23.49
CA SER A 127 13.69 42.31 23.97
C SER A 127 15.03 42.15 23.22
N ARG A 128 16.05 41.61 23.90
CA ARG A 128 17.32 41.14 23.29
C ARG A 128 17.32 39.64 22.99
N ARG A 129 16.26 38.91 23.37
CA ARG A 129 16.12 37.46 23.22
C ARG A 129 15.00 37.17 22.21
N SER A 130 15.25 36.23 21.30
CA SER A 130 14.25 35.85 20.31
C SER A 130 13.13 35.01 20.91
N HIS A 131 11.95 35.06 20.27
CA HIS A 131 10.83 34.17 20.61
C HIS A 131 11.24 32.70 20.60
N PHE A 132 12.14 32.33 19.70
CA PHE A 132 12.72 30.98 19.66
C PHE A 132 13.56 30.65 20.89
N HIS A 133 14.46 31.54 21.32
CA HIS A 133 15.29 31.30 22.50
C HIS A 133 14.43 31.18 23.76
N ASP A 134 13.34 31.93 23.84
CA ASP A 134 12.41 31.88 24.95
C ASP A 134 11.56 30.58 24.92
N LEU A 135 11.08 30.14 23.75
CA LEU A 135 10.43 28.84 23.58
C LEU A 135 11.38 27.68 23.92
N LEU A 136 12.61 27.71 23.42
CA LEU A 136 13.61 26.69 23.71
C LEU A 136 13.97 26.66 25.20
N ALA A 137 14.07 27.82 25.85
CA ALA A 137 14.29 27.90 27.29
C ALA A 137 13.12 27.30 28.07
N ALA A 138 11.88 27.63 27.69
CA ALA A 138 10.69 27.05 28.30
C ALA A 138 10.61 25.53 28.08
N ALA A 139 10.87 25.05 26.87
CA ALA A 139 10.90 23.62 26.56
C ALA A 139 11.93 22.87 27.42
N ARG A 140 13.15 23.42 27.57
CA ARG A 140 14.18 22.84 28.45
C ARG A 140 13.77 22.83 29.92
N GLU A 141 13.14 23.90 30.39
CA GLU A 141 12.62 23.94 31.77
C GLU A 141 11.59 22.84 32.00
N GLN A 142 10.67 22.63 31.07
CA GLN A 142 9.70 21.53 31.16
C GLN A 142 10.38 20.17 31.06
N ALA A 143 11.39 20.01 30.20
CA ALA A 143 12.16 18.76 30.09
C ALA A 143 12.74 18.34 31.43
N VAL A 144 13.31 19.28 32.20
CA VAL A 144 13.81 19.01 33.56
C VAL A 144 12.70 18.53 34.50
N ARG A 145 11.52 19.16 34.45
CA ARG A 145 10.37 18.77 35.29
C ARG A 145 9.85 17.38 34.91
N ILE A 146 9.77 17.09 33.61
CA ILE A 146 9.40 15.76 33.11
C ILE A 146 10.44 14.73 33.56
N GLY A 147 11.74 15.04 33.46
CA GLY A 147 12.81 14.16 33.93
C GLY A 147 12.71 13.83 35.43
N GLN A 148 12.28 14.79 36.26
CA GLN A 148 12.01 14.54 37.68
C GLN A 148 10.83 13.58 37.90
N ILE A 149 9.76 13.71 37.10
CA ILE A 149 8.61 12.79 37.13
C ILE A 149 9.04 11.39 36.69
N VAL A 150 9.75 11.28 35.57
CA VAL A 150 10.24 10.01 35.03
C VAL A 150 11.20 9.34 36.00
N SER A 151 12.02 10.09 36.73
CA SER A 151 12.92 9.58 37.77
C SER A 151 12.19 8.93 38.96
N SER A 152 10.86 9.12 39.09
CA SER A 152 10.05 8.37 40.07
C SER A 152 9.77 6.93 39.64
N VAL A 153 9.98 6.60 38.36
CA VAL A 153 9.84 5.24 37.83
C VAL A 153 11.17 4.51 37.98
N PRO A 154 11.17 3.28 38.54
CA PRO A 154 12.38 2.49 38.65
C PRO A 154 13.06 2.26 37.28
N PRO A 155 14.40 2.44 37.16
CA PRO A 155 15.11 2.33 35.88
C PRO A 155 14.89 1.01 35.14
N GLU A 156 14.74 -0.10 35.88
CA GLU A 156 14.47 -1.42 35.32
C GLU A 156 13.10 -1.54 34.63
N ARG A 157 12.13 -0.67 34.98
CA ARG A 157 10.83 -0.57 34.31
C ARG A 157 10.92 0.33 33.08
N LEU A 158 11.70 1.41 33.15
CA LEU A 158 11.94 2.31 32.01
C LEU A 158 12.71 1.61 30.87
N ALA A 159 13.64 0.71 31.21
CA ALA A 159 14.44 0.00 30.22
C ALA A 159 13.64 -1.03 29.37
N ARG A 160 12.40 -1.34 29.76
CA ARG A 160 11.55 -2.31 29.06
C ARG A 160 10.62 -1.59 28.08
N SER A 161 10.93 -1.67 26.79
CA SER A 161 10.04 -1.26 25.69
C SER A 161 8.94 -2.30 25.44
N ALA A 162 8.16 -2.63 26.47
CA ALA A 162 7.09 -3.62 26.42
C ALA A 162 5.75 -2.96 26.04
N TYR A 163 5.62 -2.52 24.79
CA TYR A 163 4.39 -1.90 24.30
C TYR A 163 3.28 -2.95 24.21
N GLU A 164 2.31 -2.86 25.11
CA GLU A 164 1.12 -3.70 25.09
C GLU A 164 0.02 -2.99 24.32
N LYS A 165 -0.44 -3.61 23.23
CA LYS A 165 -1.55 -3.08 22.44
C LYS A 165 -2.85 -3.17 23.25
N ILE A 166 -3.61 -2.09 23.26
CA ILE A 166 -4.92 -2.02 23.90
C ILE A 166 -5.98 -2.54 22.92
N GLN A 167 -6.56 -3.70 23.23
CA GLN A 167 -7.54 -4.36 22.35
C GLN A 167 -8.88 -4.64 23.03
N ASP A 168 -8.86 -4.94 24.33
CA ASP A 168 -10.06 -5.35 25.05
C ASP A 168 -10.80 -4.14 25.66
N PRO A 169 -12.14 -4.20 25.81
CA PRO A 169 -12.91 -3.11 26.40
C PRO A 169 -12.44 -2.68 27.80
N GLU A 170 -11.95 -3.62 28.62
CA GLU A 170 -11.38 -3.31 29.93
C GLU A 170 -10.09 -2.48 29.82
N ASP A 171 -9.24 -2.79 28.83
CA ASP A 171 -8.01 -2.05 28.57
C ASP A 171 -8.30 -0.65 27.98
N VAL A 172 -9.38 -0.51 27.21
CA VAL A 172 -9.85 0.81 26.75
C VAL A 172 -10.22 1.69 27.94
N GLN A 173 -10.93 1.14 28.93
CA GLN A 173 -11.29 1.87 30.14
C GLN A 173 -10.08 2.30 30.98
N ALA A 174 -8.95 1.60 30.89
CA ALA A 174 -7.72 2.02 31.56
C ALA A 174 -7.20 3.40 31.09
N LEU A 175 -7.56 3.84 29.87
CA LEU A 175 -7.22 5.17 29.37
C LEU A 175 -8.14 6.29 29.83
N SER A 176 -9.24 6.00 30.52
CA SER A 176 -10.22 7.00 31.01
C SER A 176 -9.63 8.08 31.92
N ARG A 177 -8.47 7.82 32.54
CA ARG A 177 -7.71 8.82 33.32
C ARG A 177 -7.12 9.96 32.46
N LEU A 178 -7.02 9.79 31.13
CA LEU A 178 -6.42 10.76 30.21
C LEU A 178 -7.47 11.53 29.40
N PHE A 179 -8.54 10.86 29.01
CA PHE A 179 -9.62 11.43 28.18
C PHE A 179 -10.85 10.53 28.26
N ASP A 180 -12.02 11.06 27.89
CA ASP A 180 -13.25 10.27 27.79
C ASP A 180 -13.15 9.22 26.68
N VAL A 181 -13.29 7.96 27.08
CA VAL A 181 -13.26 6.77 26.21
C VAL A 181 -14.65 6.18 25.96
N SER A 182 -15.71 6.79 26.49
CA SER A 182 -17.09 6.26 26.44
C SER A 182 -17.60 6.01 25.02
N ARG A 183 -17.00 6.66 24.01
CA ARG A 183 -17.36 6.54 22.59
C ARG A 183 -16.52 5.52 21.83
N ALA A 184 -15.58 4.84 22.46
CA ALA A 184 -14.73 3.83 21.83
C ALA A 184 -14.92 2.44 22.45
N SER A 185 -15.16 1.45 21.59
CA SER A 185 -15.04 0.03 21.94
C SER A 185 -13.68 -0.57 21.53
N ARG A 186 -12.97 0.14 20.65
CA ARG A 186 -11.60 -0.13 20.18
C ARG A 186 -10.99 1.17 19.66
N PHE A 187 -9.66 1.23 19.54
CA PHE A 187 -8.97 2.39 18.99
C PHE A 187 -8.59 2.20 17.52
N ASP A 188 -8.84 3.22 16.72
CA ASP A 188 -8.34 3.39 15.36
C ASP A 188 -7.92 4.86 15.16
N PRO A 189 -6.63 5.20 15.09
CA PRO A 189 -5.47 4.30 15.10
C PRO A 189 -5.21 3.58 16.43
N GLU A 190 -4.42 2.50 16.37
CA GLU A 190 -4.11 1.65 17.52
C GLU A 190 -3.42 2.40 18.66
N LYS A 191 -3.78 2.06 19.91
CA LYS A 191 -3.14 2.58 21.11
C LYS A 191 -2.46 1.49 21.91
N TYR A 192 -1.41 1.87 22.63
CA TYR A 192 -0.55 1.01 23.40
C TYR A 192 -0.39 1.55 24.82
N ARG A 193 -0.02 0.68 25.76
CA ARG A 193 0.38 1.05 27.11
C ARG A 193 1.77 0.53 27.43
N LEU A 194 2.41 1.19 28.38
CA LEU A 194 3.62 0.68 29.03
C LEU A 194 3.30 0.36 30.50
N PRO A 195 3.99 -0.61 31.13
CA PRO A 195 3.68 -1.01 32.50
C PRO A 195 3.78 0.10 33.54
N TRP A 196 4.45 1.21 33.23
CA TRP A 196 4.70 2.34 34.13
C TRP A 196 4.02 3.64 33.70
N ASP A 197 3.32 3.67 32.57
CA ASP A 197 2.84 4.93 32.00
C ASP A 197 1.80 5.63 32.89
N ALA A 198 0.90 4.87 33.53
CA ALA A 198 -0.09 5.41 34.46
C ALA A 198 0.53 6.17 35.66
N GLN A 199 1.79 5.91 36.00
CA GLN A 199 2.51 6.63 37.05
C GLN A 199 2.92 8.04 36.60
N VAL A 200 3.11 8.27 35.30
CA VAL A 200 3.70 9.51 34.78
C VAL A 200 2.78 10.31 33.87
N ASP A 201 1.77 9.70 33.25
CA ASP A 201 1.00 10.34 32.19
C ASP A 201 0.31 11.63 32.63
N VAL A 202 -0.50 11.58 33.71
CA VAL A 202 -1.24 12.74 34.20
C VAL A 202 -0.30 13.83 34.73
N PRO A 203 0.73 13.51 35.56
CA PRO A 203 1.73 14.50 35.94
C PRO A 203 2.43 15.18 34.76
N ILE A 204 2.81 14.42 33.71
CA ILE A 204 3.47 14.98 32.53
C ILE A 204 2.49 15.81 31.70
N ALA A 205 1.25 15.37 31.52
CA ALA A 205 0.22 16.13 30.79
C ALA A 205 0.02 17.52 31.42
N HIS A 206 -0.04 17.63 32.75
CA HIS A 206 -0.12 18.93 33.43
C HIS A 206 1.09 19.84 33.17
N VAL A 207 2.30 19.27 33.05
CA VAL A 207 3.51 20.02 32.70
C VAL A 207 3.42 20.55 31.26
N LEU A 208 2.93 19.72 30.33
CA LEU A 208 2.75 20.08 28.92
C LEU A 208 1.64 21.12 28.72
N ASP A 209 0.54 21.02 29.46
CA ASP A 209 -0.53 22.03 29.47
C ASP A 209 -0.01 23.40 29.93
N GLY A 210 0.86 23.43 30.95
CA GLY A 210 1.52 24.66 31.40
C GLY A 210 2.37 25.32 30.31
N LEU A 211 3.06 24.52 29.49
CA LEU A 211 3.81 25.03 28.34
C LEU A 211 2.88 25.63 27.29
N HIS A 212 1.79 24.94 26.98
CA HIS A 212 0.79 25.40 26.02
C HIS A 212 0.13 26.71 26.48
N ASP A 213 -0.20 26.82 27.77
CA ASP A 213 -0.79 28.03 28.34
C ASP A 213 0.18 29.22 28.34
N GLN A 214 1.46 28.98 28.62
CA GLN A 214 2.52 29.99 28.55
C GLN A 214 2.81 30.41 27.11
N TRP A 215 2.72 29.47 26.16
CA TRP A 215 3.07 29.66 24.75
C TRP A 215 1.88 29.34 23.85
N ARG A 216 0.87 30.21 23.83
CA ARG A 216 -0.36 30.01 23.02
C ARG A 216 -0.15 29.89 21.51
N ALA A 217 1.04 30.24 21.00
CA ALA A 217 1.41 30.02 19.59
C ALA A 217 1.81 28.57 19.30
N THR A 218 2.02 27.76 20.34
CA THR A 218 2.33 26.33 20.24
C THR A 218 1.08 25.58 19.82
N ALA A 219 1.14 24.89 18.68
CA ALA A 219 0.04 24.06 18.21
C ALA A 219 -0.24 22.90 19.19
N TYR A 220 0.83 22.31 19.73
CA TYR A 220 0.75 21.29 20.75
C TYR A 220 2.10 21.04 21.46
N ALA A 221 2.05 20.38 22.61
CA ALA A 221 3.23 19.86 23.31
C ALA A 221 3.08 18.37 23.62
N GLY A 222 4.17 17.61 23.52
CA GLY A 222 4.16 16.16 23.70
C GLY A 222 5.45 15.60 24.29
N PHE A 223 5.32 14.45 24.95
CA PHE A 223 6.43 13.66 25.48
C PHE A 223 6.43 12.28 24.83
N PHE A 224 7.59 11.90 24.29
CA PHE A 224 7.79 10.70 23.49
C PHE A 224 8.98 9.90 24.01
N ASP A 225 8.95 8.58 23.80
CA ASP A 225 10.17 7.78 23.92
C ASP A 225 10.95 7.73 22.60
N MET A 226 12.16 7.15 22.64
CA MET A 226 13.06 7.06 21.48
C MET A 226 12.59 6.12 20.36
N ASN A 227 11.46 5.42 20.54
CA ASN A 227 10.82 4.59 19.52
C ASN A 227 9.57 5.26 18.93
N GLY A 228 9.33 6.54 19.22
CA GLY A 228 8.18 7.27 18.70
C GLY A 228 6.89 7.03 19.45
N PHE A 229 6.93 6.39 20.63
CA PHE A 229 5.73 6.21 21.44
C PHE A 229 5.33 7.52 22.11
N PHE A 230 4.15 8.04 21.77
CA PHE A 230 3.60 9.28 22.33
C PHE A 230 3.03 8.99 23.72
N ILE A 231 3.84 9.13 24.77
CA ILE A 231 3.50 8.74 26.14
C ILE A 231 2.39 9.64 26.70
N ALA A 232 2.61 10.95 26.66
CA ALA A 232 1.74 11.96 27.23
C ALA A 232 1.76 13.24 26.38
N GLY A 233 0.63 13.91 26.27
CA GLY A 233 0.44 15.11 25.46
C GLY A 233 -0.33 16.16 26.25
N ASP A 234 -0.32 17.39 25.76
CA ASP A 234 -1.22 18.43 26.24
C ASP A 234 -2.70 18.11 25.90
N ARG A 235 -3.61 18.95 26.41
CA ARG A 235 -5.05 18.88 26.13
C ARG A 235 -5.41 18.89 24.64
N ALA A 236 -4.59 19.51 23.79
CA ALA A 236 -4.82 19.57 22.35
C ALA A 236 -4.57 18.21 21.65
N THR A 237 -3.74 17.36 22.24
CA THR A 237 -3.41 16.02 21.73
C THR A 237 -3.95 14.86 22.56
N SER A 238 -4.60 15.18 23.68
CA SER A 238 -5.27 14.24 24.58
C SER A 238 -6.77 14.56 24.70
N SER A 239 -7.42 14.99 23.61
CA SER A 239 -8.84 15.34 23.63
C SER A 239 -9.75 14.12 23.77
N ASP A 240 -10.94 14.32 24.35
CA ASP A 240 -11.99 13.30 24.45
C ASP A 240 -12.32 12.66 23.09
N LEU A 241 -12.56 11.35 23.08
CA LEU A 241 -12.93 10.66 21.85
C LEU A 241 -14.34 11.07 21.44
N THR A 242 -14.47 11.48 20.19
CA THR A 242 -15.72 11.92 19.59
C THR A 242 -16.49 10.78 18.95
N GLY A 243 -15.80 9.69 18.60
CA GLY A 243 -16.33 8.58 17.80
C GLY A 243 -16.21 8.83 16.28
N ASP A 244 -15.71 9.99 15.86
CA ASP A 244 -15.33 10.28 14.48
C ASP A 244 -13.83 9.99 14.31
N ALA A 245 -13.51 8.99 13.49
CA ALA A 245 -12.14 8.53 13.29
C ALA A 245 -11.20 9.62 12.75
N GLU A 246 -11.67 10.54 11.90
CA GLU A 246 -10.84 11.60 11.32
C GLU A 246 -10.62 12.74 12.31
N VAL A 247 -11.56 12.99 13.21
CA VAL A 247 -11.38 13.95 14.32
C VAL A 247 -10.43 13.35 15.37
N ASP A 248 -10.70 12.11 15.79
CA ASP A 248 -9.95 11.44 16.84
C ASP A 248 -8.49 11.17 16.42
N ARG A 249 -8.23 10.85 15.14
CA ARG A 249 -6.86 10.72 14.60
C ARG A 249 -6.04 12.01 14.77
N ARG A 250 -6.70 13.18 14.67
CA ARG A 250 -6.05 14.49 14.75
C ARG A 250 -5.85 14.97 16.18
N GLN A 251 -6.85 14.79 17.02
CA GLN A 251 -6.94 15.42 18.35
C GLN A 251 -6.64 14.48 19.52
N ASN A 252 -6.63 13.15 19.31
CA ASN A 252 -6.29 12.16 20.32
C ASN A 252 -5.09 11.30 19.86
N ARG A 253 -3.90 11.88 19.99
CA ARG A 253 -2.64 11.31 19.48
C ARG A 253 -1.84 10.55 20.52
N VAL A 254 -2.08 10.78 21.81
CA VAL A 254 -1.37 10.06 22.89
C VAL A 254 -1.61 8.56 22.81
N LYS A 255 -0.68 7.80 23.39
CA LYS A 255 -0.66 6.35 23.41
C LYS A 255 -0.53 5.68 22.04
N ARG A 256 -0.07 6.40 21.02
CA ARG A 256 0.22 5.85 19.68
C ARG A 256 1.73 5.68 19.49
N LEU A 257 2.10 4.70 18.67
CA LEU A 257 3.43 4.64 18.08
C LEU A 257 3.42 5.45 16.78
N LEU A 258 4.29 6.46 16.71
CA LEU A 258 4.56 7.21 15.49
C LEU A 258 5.82 6.60 14.85
N GLU A 259 5.60 5.79 13.83
CA GLU A 259 6.65 4.98 13.22
C GLU A 259 7.25 5.62 11.95
N ASP A 260 6.85 6.86 11.62
CA ASP A 260 7.41 7.60 10.50
C ASP A 260 8.82 8.15 10.79
N ASP A 261 9.62 8.26 9.73
CA ASP A 261 11.01 8.72 9.78
C ASP A 261 11.16 10.08 10.47
N TYR A 262 10.16 10.95 10.33
CA TYR A 262 10.17 12.26 10.97
C TYR A 262 10.01 12.13 12.49
N ALA A 263 8.99 11.41 12.96
CA ALA A 263 8.75 11.20 14.38
C ALA A 263 9.97 10.59 15.08
N LEU A 264 10.61 9.60 14.47
CA LEU A 264 11.82 8.98 15.02
C LEU A 264 12.98 9.98 15.13
N ARG A 265 13.18 10.83 14.12
CA ARG A 265 14.20 11.88 14.16
C ARG A 265 13.94 12.88 15.27
N ILE A 266 12.69 13.25 15.54
CA ILE A 266 12.34 14.14 16.65
C ILE A 266 12.62 13.45 18.00
N CYS A 267 12.20 12.19 18.15
CA CYS A 267 12.32 11.43 19.39
C CYS A 267 13.76 11.06 19.75
N ARG A 268 14.66 10.95 18.76
CA ARG A 268 16.06 10.55 18.92
C ARG A 268 17.04 11.73 18.92
N VAL A 269 16.59 12.92 19.33
CA VAL A 269 17.41 14.16 19.35
C VAL A 269 18.73 14.06 20.14
N ALA A 270 18.77 13.18 21.14
CA ALA A 270 19.97 12.93 21.97
C ALA A 270 20.93 11.88 21.39
N LEU A 271 20.56 11.20 20.31
CA LEU A 271 21.37 10.13 19.72
C LEU A 271 22.24 10.65 18.59
N SER A 272 23.35 9.96 18.37
CA SER A 272 24.19 10.14 17.17
C SER A 272 23.48 9.69 15.89
N GLU A 273 24.03 10.07 14.74
CA GLU A 273 23.53 9.65 13.41
C GLU A 273 23.34 8.13 13.29
N ARG A 274 24.16 7.34 13.98
CA ARG A 274 24.01 5.88 14.04
C ARG A 274 22.77 5.45 14.81
N GLY A 275 22.44 6.13 15.91
CA GLY A 275 21.23 5.86 16.67
C GLY A 275 19.95 6.25 15.93
N LEU A 276 20.03 7.19 14.97
CA LEU A 276 18.87 7.59 14.17
C LEU A 276 18.39 6.49 13.23
N VAL A 277 19.29 5.65 12.73
CA VAL A 277 18.99 4.58 11.76
C VAL A 277 18.70 3.22 12.41
N GLU A 278 18.71 3.16 13.74
CA GLU A 278 18.35 1.92 14.45
C GLU A 278 16.89 1.54 14.14
N PRO A 279 16.56 0.24 14.10
CA PRO A 279 15.20 -0.21 13.81
C PRO A 279 14.13 0.39 14.72
N LEU A 280 12.87 0.27 14.30
CA LEU A 280 11.72 0.52 15.17
C LEU A 280 11.75 -0.44 16.36
N ARG A 281 11.34 0.05 17.52
CA ARG A 281 11.22 -0.74 18.76
C ARG A 281 12.54 -1.34 19.24
N THR A 282 13.67 -0.72 18.89
CA THR A 282 14.98 -1.04 19.48
C THR A 282 14.89 -0.85 20.98
N ASP A 283 15.48 -1.78 21.73
CA ASP A 283 15.48 -1.72 23.18
C ASP A 283 16.24 -0.48 23.67
N ALA A 284 15.79 0.07 24.79
CA ALA A 284 16.37 1.29 25.33
C ALA A 284 17.87 1.15 25.61
N ALA A 285 18.34 -0.02 26.06
CA ALA A 285 19.74 -0.23 26.39
C ALA A 285 20.65 -0.17 25.17
N THR A 286 20.20 -0.67 24.01
CA THR A 286 20.89 -0.53 22.72
C THR A 286 20.91 0.94 22.28
N LEU A 287 19.76 1.64 22.33
CA LEU A 287 19.71 3.07 21.94
C LEU A 287 20.61 3.94 22.82
N TRP A 288 20.73 3.64 24.11
CA TRP A 288 21.61 4.34 25.04
C TRP A 288 23.10 4.28 24.67
N GLN A 289 23.53 3.27 23.91
CA GLN A 289 24.92 3.18 23.43
C GLN A 289 25.25 4.29 22.41
N PHE A 290 24.23 4.86 21.78
CA PHE A 290 24.36 5.93 20.79
C PHE A 290 24.08 7.32 21.35
N ALA A 291 23.76 7.42 22.64
CA ALA A 291 23.53 8.71 23.29
C ALA A 291 24.81 9.53 23.33
N GLU A 292 24.70 10.80 22.98
CA GLU A 292 25.85 11.70 22.95
C GLU A 292 26.11 12.36 24.30
N ALA A 293 27.38 12.66 24.59
CA ALA A 293 27.80 13.21 25.88
C ALA A 293 27.21 14.62 26.15
N ASP A 294 26.89 15.37 25.10
CA ASP A 294 26.28 16.70 25.17
C ASP A 294 24.74 16.67 25.03
N ALA A 295 24.13 15.47 25.06
CA ALA A 295 22.69 15.27 24.88
C ALA A 295 21.82 16.29 25.65
N PRO A 296 22.02 16.61 26.94
CA PRO A 296 21.18 17.57 27.66
C PRO A 296 21.14 18.99 27.07
N SER A 297 22.15 19.34 26.26
CA SER A 297 22.24 20.64 25.59
C SER A 297 21.67 20.64 24.17
N LYS A 298 21.44 19.45 23.59
CA LYS A 298 20.94 19.31 22.23
C LYS A 298 19.49 19.77 22.11
N PHE A 299 19.16 20.20 20.90
CA PHE A 299 17.80 20.43 20.47
C PHE A 299 17.72 20.19 18.96
N ARG A 300 16.52 19.94 18.45
CA ARG A 300 16.27 19.81 17.02
C ARG A 300 15.08 20.69 16.65
N ILE A 301 15.23 21.40 15.53
CA ILE A 301 14.11 22.06 14.87
C ILE A 301 13.85 21.27 13.59
N SER A 302 12.60 20.88 13.35
CA SER A 302 12.24 20.22 12.10
C SER A 302 10.84 20.60 11.71
N THR A 303 10.61 20.73 10.40
CA THR A 303 9.28 21.00 9.84
C THR A 303 8.82 19.82 9.01
N TYR A 304 7.56 19.47 9.16
CA TYR A 304 6.94 18.35 8.46
C TYR A 304 5.48 18.64 8.18
N ALA A 305 4.98 17.99 7.13
CA ALA A 305 3.56 17.83 6.95
C ALA A 305 3.10 16.63 7.78
N ARG A 306 2.11 16.84 8.63
CA ARG A 306 1.43 15.77 9.35
C ARG A 306 0.66 14.87 8.38
N ASP A 307 0.26 13.70 8.89
CA ASP A 307 -0.77 12.84 8.29
C ASP A 307 -2.11 13.57 8.06
N THR A 308 -2.28 14.75 8.65
CA THR A 308 -3.43 15.64 8.54
C THR A 308 -3.32 16.69 7.44
N GLY A 309 -2.14 16.81 6.79
CA GLY A 309 -1.81 17.86 5.82
C GLY A 309 -1.37 19.20 6.45
N GLU A 310 -1.42 19.34 7.77
CA GLU A 310 -0.90 20.52 8.47
C GLU A 310 0.63 20.52 8.44
N VAL A 311 1.24 21.66 8.09
CA VAL A 311 2.69 21.82 8.15
C VAL A 311 3.08 22.54 9.44
N LEU A 312 3.83 21.85 10.30
CA LEU A 312 4.25 22.37 11.60
C LEU A 312 5.76 22.36 11.74
N ALA A 313 6.28 23.37 12.44
CA ALA A 313 7.65 23.39 12.93
C ALA A 313 7.66 22.95 14.40
N GLU A 314 8.53 22.01 14.73
CA GLU A 314 8.66 21.45 16.08
C GLU A 314 10.03 21.74 16.65
N VAL A 315 10.08 21.92 17.97
CA VAL A 315 11.32 22.03 18.75
C VAL A 315 11.37 20.84 19.69
N ALA A 316 12.34 19.95 19.48
CA ALA A 316 12.58 18.79 20.30
C ALA A 316 13.75 19.03 21.25
N VAL A 317 13.58 18.67 22.51
CA VAL A 317 14.64 18.68 23.53
C VAL A 317 14.63 17.32 24.24
N PRO A 318 15.81 16.77 24.60
CA PRO A 318 15.86 15.53 25.35
C PRO A 318 15.49 15.76 26.82
N VAL A 319 15.00 14.70 27.44
CA VAL A 319 14.67 14.59 28.87
C VAL A 319 15.71 13.74 29.57
#